data_AF-A0A949EZP3-F1
#
_entry.id   AF-A0A949EZP3-F1
#
_cell.length_a   1.000
_cell.length_b   1.000
_cell.length_c   1.000
_cell.angle_alpha   90.00
_cell.angle_beta   90.00
_cell.angle_gamma   90.00
#
_symmetry.space_group_name_H-M   'P 1'
#
loop_
_entity.id
_entity.type
_entity.pdbx_description
1 polymer ?
#
loop_
_entity_poly.entity_id
_entity_poly.type
_entity_poly.pdbx_seq_one_letter_code
_entity_poly.pdbx_strand_id
1 'polypeptide(L)'
;MTKHAQSHNVYTITVFVSLACVLQIAESFIPHPIPGLRLGLANILTLIALDTLGFGAAFQVAVLRTLVSALLIGTLASPAFILSFSAAIVSTTVMGVAYRFFVRQRPLPCSQKATDFSPGMNGLRAGFRPADGKNLWPWASGRGAPRISLVGISIAGALTHNLVQIFLAYLLLIRHKGIFMFVPWLCVGAVATGWLSGTIAAATCRTLNKLRHRKKKRFFSFRETSVPTASFYVPLDSWMHRLPAGIKIAAVFSGMCLIFVWSSIWLYGTLFFFLSCLACTLRIPFAKVFLTIKRSVLLVCASFFFPLLFNSGKYVVFKIGFCAITYEGMLLADLFVLRMILLIFMSFLLAASTKPQDIAAVLAKAVCPLKVLGISGENIAAVISLSWLTVPYFWAMAVDVIRSAHIKRPSQIGRLIAVLSEFIATMYLAAEQNDGIWKEISADISCLPSDRHI
;
A
#
# COMPACT_ATOMS: atom_id res chain seq x y z
N MET A 1 6.59 -18.68 -26.91
CA MET A 1 7.55 -17.84 -26.15
C MET A 1 6.90 -16.90 -25.11
N THR A 2 5.56 -16.87 -24.96
CA THR A 2 4.84 -15.88 -24.12
C THR A 2 4.65 -16.26 -22.65
N LYS A 3 4.51 -17.55 -22.30
CA LYS A 3 4.27 -17.99 -20.91
C LYS A 3 5.48 -17.79 -19.95
N HIS A 4 6.71 -18.01 -20.41
CA HIS A 4 7.92 -17.86 -19.58
C HIS A 4 8.30 -16.39 -19.28
N ALA A 5 8.04 -15.46 -20.22
CA ALA A 5 8.28 -14.04 -19.99
C ALA A 5 7.19 -13.44 -19.07
N GLN A 6 5.96 -13.93 -19.18
CA GLN A 6 4.84 -13.48 -18.36
C GLN A 6 4.98 -13.90 -16.88
N SER A 7 5.51 -15.09 -16.61
CA SER A 7 5.79 -15.54 -15.24
C SER A 7 6.91 -14.72 -14.57
N HIS A 8 7.97 -14.35 -15.30
CA HIS A 8 9.06 -13.53 -14.74
C HIS A 8 8.60 -12.16 -14.23
N ASN A 9 7.72 -11.48 -14.98
CA ASN A 9 7.18 -10.18 -14.57
C ASN A 9 6.29 -10.30 -13.32
N VAL A 10 5.48 -11.35 -13.23
CA VAL A 10 4.63 -11.63 -12.05
C VAL A 10 5.48 -11.82 -10.80
N TYR A 11 6.56 -12.61 -10.88
CA TYR A 11 7.46 -12.82 -9.74
C TYR A 11 8.16 -11.54 -9.32
N THR A 12 8.68 -10.77 -10.28
CA THR A 12 9.36 -9.50 -9.99
C THR A 12 8.42 -8.51 -9.31
N ILE A 13 7.20 -8.35 -9.83
CA ILE A 13 6.19 -7.46 -9.22
C ILE A 13 5.81 -7.97 -7.83
N THR A 14 5.68 -9.29 -7.62
CA THR A 14 5.40 -9.88 -6.31
C THR A 14 6.49 -9.52 -5.30
N VAL A 15 7.77 -9.63 -5.66
CA VAL A 15 8.89 -9.20 -4.78
C VAL A 15 8.71 -7.75 -4.36
N PHE A 16 8.47 -6.84 -5.30
CA PHE A 16 8.27 -5.43 -5.00
C PHE A 16 7.06 -5.18 -4.11
N VAL A 17 5.94 -5.87 -4.36
CA VAL A 17 4.72 -5.75 -3.54
C VAL A 17 4.97 -6.25 -2.12
N SER A 18 5.58 -7.42 -1.95
CA SER A 18 5.81 -8.01 -0.63
C SER A 18 6.82 -7.22 0.19
N LEU A 19 7.92 -6.78 -0.41
CA LEU A 19 8.89 -5.89 0.25
C LEU A 19 8.26 -4.55 0.62
N ALA A 20 7.43 -3.97 -0.25
CA ALA A 20 6.70 -2.76 0.07
C ALA A 20 5.71 -2.96 1.22
N CYS A 21 5.01 -4.09 1.29
CA CYS A 21 4.12 -4.44 2.40
C CYS A 21 4.89 -4.58 3.72
N VAL A 22 6.05 -5.26 3.70
CA VAL A 22 6.90 -5.40 4.89
C VAL A 22 7.39 -4.05 5.39
N LEU A 23 7.84 -3.17 4.50
CA LEU A 23 8.23 -1.80 4.86
C LEU A 23 7.04 -0.98 5.38
N GLN A 24 5.86 -1.16 4.81
CA GLN A 24 4.64 -0.48 5.28
C GLN A 24 4.21 -0.95 6.68
N ILE A 25 4.30 -2.25 6.94
CA ILE A 25 4.02 -2.82 8.26
C ILE A 25 5.07 -2.33 9.26
N ALA A 26 6.36 -2.35 8.90
CA ALA A 26 7.43 -1.82 9.75
C ALA A 26 7.22 -0.33 10.07
N GLU A 27 6.80 0.47 9.08
CA GLU A 27 6.48 1.89 9.27
C GLU A 27 5.32 2.08 10.26
N SER A 28 4.33 1.18 10.27
CA SER A 28 3.19 1.28 11.19
C SER A 28 3.55 1.13 12.68
N PHE A 29 4.70 0.54 13.00
CA PHE A 29 5.23 0.46 14.36
C PHE A 29 5.93 1.75 14.82
N ILE A 30 6.22 2.67 13.90
CA ILE A 30 6.83 3.97 14.22
C ILE A 30 5.71 4.91 14.69
N PRO A 31 5.81 5.52 15.89
CA PRO A 31 4.84 6.51 16.33
C PRO A 31 4.93 7.75 15.43
N HIS A 32 3.81 8.13 14.81
CA HIS A 32 3.76 9.27 13.90
C HIS A 32 3.34 10.52 14.68
N PRO A 33 4.09 11.64 14.60
CA PRO A 33 3.80 12.85 15.37
C PRO A 33 2.55 13.59 14.88
N ILE A 34 2.15 13.40 13.61
CA ILE A 34 1.03 14.11 12.98
C ILE A 34 0.11 13.10 12.28
N PRO A 35 -1.22 13.17 12.47
CA PRO A 35 -2.18 12.35 11.74
C PRO A 35 -2.02 12.54 10.22
N GLY A 36 -1.86 11.43 9.49
CA GLY A 36 -1.78 11.43 8.03
C GLY A 36 -0.39 11.67 7.45
N LEU A 37 0.60 12.13 8.24
CA LEU A 37 1.97 12.25 7.77
C LEU A 37 2.69 10.89 7.89
N ARG A 38 2.95 10.24 6.77
CA ARG A 38 3.75 9.01 6.68
C ARG A 38 5.15 9.32 6.16
N LEU A 39 6.16 8.58 6.61
CA LEU A 39 7.52 8.62 6.07
C LEU A 39 7.54 8.14 4.61
N GLY A 40 6.64 7.24 4.25
CA GLY A 40 6.49 6.72 2.89
C GLY A 40 7.57 5.71 2.54
N LEU A 41 7.98 4.85 3.49
CA LEU A 41 9.01 3.83 3.24
C LEU A 41 8.60 2.88 2.11
N ALA A 42 7.33 2.48 2.09
CA ALA A 42 6.81 1.66 1.01
C ALA A 42 6.79 2.39 -0.35
N ASN A 43 6.71 3.73 -0.38
CA ASN A 43 6.70 4.52 -1.63
C ASN A 43 8.07 4.51 -2.31
N ILE A 44 9.14 4.27 -1.53
CA ILE A 44 10.51 4.08 -2.06
C ILE A 44 10.52 2.93 -3.07
N LEU A 45 9.87 1.80 -2.75
CA LEU A 45 9.81 0.62 -3.63
C LEU A 45 8.97 0.89 -4.88
N THR A 46 7.89 1.68 -4.76
CA THR A 46 7.11 2.13 -5.92
C THR A 46 7.93 3.04 -6.84
N LEU A 47 8.76 3.91 -6.27
CA LEU A 47 9.65 4.80 -7.01
C LEU A 47 10.79 4.04 -7.68
N ILE A 48 11.37 3.05 -7.01
CA ILE A 48 12.37 2.14 -7.61
C ILE A 48 11.72 1.34 -8.75
N ALA A 49 10.51 0.79 -8.54
CA ALA A 49 9.78 0.08 -9.59
C ALA A 49 9.46 0.97 -10.81
N LEU A 50 9.18 2.25 -10.59
CA LEU A 50 8.97 3.22 -11.68
C LEU A 50 10.23 3.42 -12.51
N ASP A 51 11.39 3.43 -11.87
CA ASP A 51 12.69 3.55 -12.52
C ASP A 51 13.14 2.26 -13.24
N THR A 52 12.98 1.10 -12.60
CA THR A 52 13.51 -0.19 -13.11
C THR A 52 12.55 -0.94 -14.02
N LEU A 53 11.25 -0.96 -13.69
CA LEU A 53 10.23 -1.76 -14.38
C LEU A 53 9.29 -0.91 -15.25
N GLY A 54 9.32 0.42 -15.07
CA GLY A 54 8.46 1.36 -15.78
C GLY A 54 7.09 1.58 -15.13
N PHE A 55 6.30 2.48 -15.74
CA PHE A 55 5.05 2.99 -15.18
C PHE A 55 4.01 1.91 -14.88
N GLY A 56 3.78 0.96 -15.81
CA GLY A 56 2.74 -0.07 -15.65
C GLY A 56 2.99 -0.97 -14.43
N ALA A 57 4.23 -1.41 -14.25
CA ALA A 57 4.62 -2.21 -13.09
C ALA A 57 4.58 -1.39 -11.79
N ALA A 58 5.05 -0.14 -11.81
CA ALA A 58 4.97 0.74 -10.63
C ALA A 58 3.52 1.00 -10.18
N PHE A 59 2.61 1.20 -11.12
CA PHE A 59 1.18 1.35 -10.85
C PHE A 59 0.59 0.09 -10.21
N GLN A 60 0.93 -1.10 -10.75
CA GLN A 60 0.52 -2.37 -10.15
C GLN A 60 1.10 -2.53 -8.73
N VAL A 61 2.39 -2.24 -8.52
CA VAL A 61 3.00 -2.28 -7.18
C VAL A 61 2.27 -1.33 -6.21
N ALA A 62 1.93 -0.12 -6.64
CA ALA A 62 1.23 0.86 -5.82
C ALA A 62 -0.17 0.41 -5.36
N VAL A 63 -0.95 -0.14 -6.30
CA VAL A 63 -2.31 -0.64 -6.06
C VAL A 63 -2.26 -1.92 -5.23
N LEU A 64 -1.43 -2.89 -5.61
CA LEU A 64 -1.42 -4.20 -4.97
C LEU A 64 -0.84 -4.16 -3.56
N ARG A 65 0.20 -3.35 -3.30
CA ARG A 65 0.74 -3.21 -1.93
C ARG A 65 -0.28 -2.61 -0.97
N THR A 66 -1.09 -1.65 -1.42
CA THR A 66 -2.08 -0.98 -0.56
C THR A 66 -3.26 -1.90 -0.27
N LEU A 67 -3.65 -2.74 -1.23
CA LEU A 67 -4.64 -3.81 -1.05
C LEU A 67 -4.13 -4.90 -0.10
N VAL A 68 -2.98 -5.51 -0.41
CA VAL A 68 -2.40 -6.61 0.37
C VAL A 68 -2.12 -6.17 1.81
N SER A 69 -1.57 -4.97 2.01
CA SER A 69 -1.37 -4.42 3.36
C SER A 69 -2.68 -4.22 4.11
N ALA A 70 -3.74 -3.75 3.46
CA ALA A 70 -5.04 -3.57 4.10
C ALA A 70 -5.70 -4.89 4.49
N LEU A 71 -5.49 -5.94 3.69
CA LEU A 71 -5.92 -7.31 4.00
C LEU A 71 -5.17 -7.86 5.22
N LEU A 72 -3.85 -7.72 5.26
CA LEU A 72 -3.00 -8.19 6.37
C LEU A 72 -3.33 -7.49 7.70
N ILE A 73 -3.66 -6.19 7.63
CA ILE A 73 -3.95 -5.35 8.80
C ILE A 73 -5.44 -5.44 9.19
N GLY A 74 -6.30 -6.10 8.40
CA GLY A 74 -7.74 -6.20 8.66
C GLY A 74 -8.46 -4.85 8.59
N THR A 75 -8.06 -3.98 7.66
CA THR A 75 -8.60 -2.61 7.50
C THR A 75 -9.27 -2.39 6.16
N LEU A 76 -9.54 -3.45 5.41
CA LEU A 76 -10.20 -3.34 4.12
C LEU A 76 -11.54 -2.62 4.26
N ALA A 77 -11.83 -1.69 3.34
CA ALA A 77 -13.01 -0.82 3.37
C ALA A 77 -13.13 0.11 4.60
N SER A 78 -12.08 0.23 5.41
CA SER A 78 -12.02 1.29 6.43
C SER A 78 -11.84 2.68 5.77
N PRO A 79 -12.24 3.76 6.46
CA PRO A 79 -11.96 5.13 5.99
C PRO A 79 -10.48 5.34 5.63
N ALA A 80 -9.55 4.89 6.47
CA ALA A 80 -8.12 5.04 6.25
C ALA A 80 -7.61 4.28 5.01
N PHE A 81 -8.19 3.12 4.71
CA PHE A 81 -7.89 2.37 3.50
C PHE A 81 -8.29 3.15 2.24
N ILE A 82 -9.50 3.71 2.20
CA ILE A 82 -10.01 4.45 1.04
C ILE A 82 -9.14 5.68 0.77
N LEU A 83 -8.81 6.45 1.83
CA LEU A 83 -7.92 7.60 1.72
C LEU A 83 -6.56 7.21 1.13
N SER A 84 -5.97 6.11 1.60
CA SER A 84 -4.65 5.66 1.18
C SER A 84 -4.65 5.04 -0.23
N PHE A 85 -5.67 4.25 -0.55
CA PHE A 85 -5.79 3.55 -1.84
C PHE A 85 -6.00 4.55 -2.98
N SER A 86 -6.96 5.48 -2.82
CA SER A 86 -7.21 6.51 -3.83
C SER A 86 -6.03 7.47 -3.98
N ALA A 87 -5.37 7.86 -2.87
CA ALA A 87 -4.16 8.68 -2.94
C ALA A 87 -2.99 7.97 -3.64
N ALA A 88 -2.82 6.66 -3.44
CA ALA A 88 -1.79 5.88 -4.11
C ALA A 88 -2.00 5.83 -5.64
N ILE A 89 -3.25 5.66 -6.10
CA ILE A 89 -3.60 5.67 -7.53
C ILE A 89 -3.26 7.01 -8.16
N VAL A 90 -3.74 8.11 -7.57
CA VAL A 90 -3.54 9.45 -8.12
C VAL A 90 -2.07 9.86 -8.07
N SER A 91 -1.40 9.67 -6.92
CA SER A 91 0.03 9.98 -6.76
C SER A 91 0.90 9.22 -7.75
N THR A 92 0.67 7.91 -7.94
CA THR A 92 1.49 7.11 -8.85
C THR A 92 1.28 7.54 -10.30
N THR A 93 0.04 7.91 -10.65
CA THR A 93 -0.27 8.47 -11.96
C THR A 93 0.47 9.79 -12.18
N VAL A 94 0.45 10.71 -11.22
CA VAL A 94 1.20 11.97 -11.29
C VAL A 94 2.70 11.73 -11.39
N MET A 95 3.27 10.81 -10.60
CA MET A 95 4.69 10.44 -10.68
C MET A 95 5.04 9.87 -12.06
N GLY A 96 4.20 9.01 -12.63
CA GLY A 96 4.40 8.42 -13.95
C GLY A 96 4.35 9.46 -15.08
N VAL A 97 3.39 10.39 -15.00
CA VAL A 97 3.29 11.54 -15.90
C VAL A 97 4.54 12.42 -15.77
N ALA A 98 4.94 12.78 -14.56
CA ALA A 98 6.13 13.59 -14.31
C ALA A 98 7.40 12.90 -14.82
N TYR A 99 7.53 11.59 -14.60
CA TYR A 99 8.65 10.80 -15.13
C TYR A 99 8.70 10.85 -16.66
N ARG A 100 7.56 10.68 -17.34
CA ARG A 100 7.47 10.73 -18.80
C ARG A 100 7.81 12.10 -19.38
N PHE A 101 7.38 13.19 -18.74
CA PHE A 101 7.59 14.55 -19.25
C PHE A 101 8.99 15.11 -18.94
N PHE A 102 9.56 14.79 -17.77
CA PHE A 102 10.75 15.49 -17.27
C PHE A 102 12.02 14.65 -17.20
N VAL A 103 11.92 13.32 -17.20
CA VAL A 103 13.08 12.41 -17.25
C VAL A 103 13.27 11.93 -18.69
N ARG A 104 13.60 12.87 -19.58
CA ARG A 104 14.04 12.56 -20.94
C ARG A 104 15.58 12.47 -20.94
N GLN A 105 16.08 11.24 -21.10
CA GLN A 105 17.44 10.83 -21.45
C GLN A 105 18.57 10.90 -20.39
N ARG A 106 18.55 9.93 -19.47
CA ARG A 106 19.62 8.89 -19.35
C ARG A 106 18.97 7.62 -18.80
N PRO A 107 19.41 6.40 -19.19
CA PRO A 107 19.16 5.23 -18.35
C PRO A 107 19.81 5.52 -16.98
N LEU A 108 18.98 5.62 -15.95
CA LEU A 108 19.41 5.78 -14.57
C LEU A 108 20.29 4.58 -14.16
N PRO A 109 21.16 4.71 -13.15
CA PRO A 109 22.14 3.68 -12.82
C PRO A 109 21.53 2.28 -12.61
N CYS A 110 20.28 2.21 -12.16
CA CYS A 110 19.52 0.96 -11.96
C CYS A 110 19.13 0.25 -13.28
N SER A 111 18.96 0.98 -14.39
CA SER A 111 18.50 0.45 -15.70
C SER A 111 19.63 -0.21 -16.52
N GLN A 112 20.90 0.04 -16.20
CA GLN A 112 22.01 -0.13 -17.15
C GLN A 112 22.40 -1.58 -17.49
N LYS A 113 21.85 -2.63 -16.86
CA LYS A 113 22.29 -4.03 -17.09
C LYS A 113 21.20 -5.12 -17.01
N ALA A 114 19.91 -4.78 -17.08
CA ALA A 114 18.85 -5.80 -17.15
C ALA A 114 18.80 -6.54 -18.50
N THR A 115 19.53 -6.06 -19.51
CA THR A 115 19.63 -6.68 -20.85
C THR A 115 20.77 -7.68 -21.01
N ASP A 116 21.64 -7.88 -20.01
CA ASP A 116 22.88 -8.65 -20.15
C ASP A 116 22.89 -10.03 -19.43
N PHE A 117 21.73 -10.60 -19.08
CA PHE A 117 21.71 -11.92 -18.42
C PHE A 117 20.73 -12.90 -19.07
N SER A 118 21.25 -13.66 -20.02
CA SER A 118 20.80 -15.04 -20.31
C SER A 118 21.74 -16.00 -19.58
N PRO A 119 21.25 -16.99 -18.81
CA PRO A 119 22.10 -17.92 -18.08
C PRO A 119 22.80 -18.91 -19.03
N GLY A 120 24.00 -19.33 -18.66
CA GLY A 120 24.90 -20.11 -19.50
C GLY A 120 24.35 -21.46 -19.98
N MET A 121 24.39 -21.63 -21.30
CA MET A 121 24.77 -22.88 -21.96
C MET A 121 25.96 -22.53 -22.87
N ASN A 122 27.16 -22.97 -22.48
CA ASN A 122 28.34 -22.88 -23.32
C ASN A 122 28.34 -24.04 -24.32
N GLY A 123 28.46 -23.73 -25.60
CA GLY A 123 28.69 -24.70 -26.67
C GLY A 123 27.71 -24.53 -27.82
N LEU A 124 28.02 -23.60 -28.74
CA LEU A 124 27.45 -23.33 -30.08
C LEU A 124 27.24 -21.82 -30.26
N ARG A 125 28.34 -21.05 -30.28
CA ARG A 125 28.34 -19.70 -30.86
C ARG A 125 28.59 -19.83 -32.36
N ALA A 126 27.52 -19.78 -33.14
CA ALA A 126 27.57 -19.33 -34.53
C ALA A 126 26.26 -18.61 -34.86
N GLY A 127 26.36 -17.31 -35.14
CA GLY A 127 25.33 -16.54 -35.84
C GLY A 127 24.05 -16.20 -35.07
N PHE A 128 24.07 -15.13 -34.27
CA PHE A 128 22.86 -14.33 -34.05
C PHE A 128 23.24 -12.87 -33.78
N ARG A 129 23.39 -12.09 -34.85
CA ARG A 129 23.09 -10.65 -34.79
C ARG A 129 21.58 -10.53 -34.59
N PRO A 130 21.06 -9.60 -33.77
CA PRO A 130 19.63 -9.34 -33.74
C PRO A 130 19.22 -8.78 -35.10
N ALA A 131 18.58 -9.61 -35.92
CA ALA A 131 17.79 -9.18 -37.05
C ALA A 131 16.49 -8.56 -36.52
N ASP A 132 16.07 -7.50 -37.21
CA ASP A 132 14.79 -6.80 -37.08
C ASP A 132 14.66 -5.79 -35.94
N GLY A 133 15.35 -4.66 -36.17
CA GLY A 133 14.90 -3.35 -35.69
C GLY A 133 13.58 -2.95 -36.36
N LYS A 134 12.44 -3.24 -35.71
CA LYS A 134 11.17 -2.53 -35.89
C LYS A 134 10.39 -2.53 -34.58
N ASN A 135 10.77 -1.63 -33.67
CA ASN A 135 9.91 -0.94 -32.69
C ASN A 135 10.69 0.21 -32.01
N LEU A 136 11.57 0.87 -32.79
CA LEU A 136 12.15 2.15 -32.41
C LEU A 136 11.07 3.22 -32.61
N TRP A 137 10.51 3.70 -31.50
CA TRP A 137 9.78 4.96 -31.48
C TRP A 137 10.68 6.08 -32.07
N PRO A 138 10.25 6.84 -33.09
CA PRO A 138 11.13 7.63 -33.96
C PRO A 138 11.61 8.99 -33.41
N TRP A 139 11.50 9.26 -32.11
CA TRP A 139 11.82 10.58 -31.52
C TRP A 139 12.90 10.54 -30.43
N ALA A 140 13.87 9.63 -30.58
CA ALA A 140 14.99 9.40 -29.66
C ALA A 140 16.20 10.33 -29.85
N SER A 141 16.15 11.26 -30.80
CA SER A 141 17.23 12.22 -31.07
C SER A 141 16.95 13.57 -30.38
N GLY A 142 17.32 13.67 -29.10
CA GLY A 142 17.24 14.92 -28.35
C GLY A 142 18.04 14.84 -27.06
N ARG A 143 19.36 15.06 -27.16
CA ARG A 143 20.31 15.11 -26.04
C ARG A 143 20.13 16.40 -25.24
N GLY A 144 19.44 16.31 -24.09
CA GLY A 144 19.39 17.35 -23.06
C GLY A 144 19.40 16.69 -21.68
N ALA A 145 20.02 17.35 -20.69
CA ALA A 145 20.07 16.84 -19.31
C ALA A 145 18.65 16.65 -18.73
N PRO A 146 18.40 15.63 -17.88
CA PRO A 146 17.11 15.46 -17.23
C PRO A 146 16.79 16.70 -16.40
N ARG A 147 15.61 17.30 -16.61
CA ARG A 147 15.22 18.55 -15.94
C ARG A 147 14.76 18.33 -14.49
N ILE A 148 14.43 17.09 -14.09
CA ILE A 148 13.96 16.75 -12.74
C ILE A 148 14.67 15.49 -12.22
N SER A 149 15.15 15.54 -10.98
CA SER A 149 15.79 14.42 -10.29
C SER A 149 14.76 13.41 -9.74
N LEU A 150 15.18 12.18 -9.42
CA LEU A 150 14.33 11.18 -8.75
C LEU A 150 13.69 11.74 -7.45
N VAL A 151 14.41 12.64 -6.78
CA VAL A 151 13.95 13.37 -5.60
C VAL A 151 12.77 14.28 -5.94
N GLY A 152 12.83 15.02 -7.05
CA GLY A 152 11.73 15.88 -7.49
C GLY A 152 10.45 15.11 -7.83
N ILE A 153 10.58 13.95 -8.47
CA ILE A 153 9.43 13.05 -8.76
C ILE A 153 8.81 12.55 -7.45
N SER A 154 9.65 12.19 -6.47
CA SER A 154 9.20 11.74 -5.16
C SER A 154 8.48 12.85 -4.37
N ILE A 155 8.98 14.08 -4.42
CA ILE A 155 8.32 15.26 -3.82
C ILE A 155 6.95 15.50 -4.46
N ALA A 156 6.86 15.49 -5.79
CA ALA A 156 5.59 15.66 -6.50
C ALA A 156 4.57 14.56 -6.14
N GLY A 157 5.04 13.32 -6.02
CA GLY A 157 4.25 12.20 -5.53
C GLY A 157 3.75 12.42 -4.09
N ALA A 158 4.65 12.73 -3.15
CA ALA A 158 4.31 12.96 -1.75
C ALA A 158 3.30 14.10 -1.57
N LEU A 159 3.46 15.21 -2.31
CA LEU A 159 2.50 16.32 -2.30
C LEU A 159 1.13 15.88 -2.81
N THR A 160 1.09 15.24 -3.98
CA THR A 160 -0.17 14.74 -4.56
C THR A 160 -0.86 13.76 -3.63
N HIS A 161 -0.10 12.84 -3.03
CA HIS A 161 -0.62 11.85 -2.10
C HIS A 161 -1.30 12.52 -0.89
N ASN A 162 -0.62 13.46 -0.24
CA ASN A 162 -1.17 14.18 0.91
C ASN A 162 -2.37 15.06 0.53
N LEU A 163 -2.32 15.74 -0.62
CA LEU A 163 -3.43 16.57 -1.12
C LEU A 163 -4.68 15.75 -1.44
N VAL A 164 -4.51 14.55 -2.03
CA VAL A 164 -5.63 13.64 -2.28
C VAL A 164 -6.19 13.08 -0.97
N GLN A 165 -5.32 12.74 -0.01
CA GLN A 165 -5.77 12.25 1.30
C GLN A 165 -6.59 13.31 2.04
N ILE A 166 -6.14 14.56 2.11
CA ILE A 166 -6.89 15.61 2.80
C ILE A 166 -8.18 15.98 2.05
N PHE A 167 -8.16 15.97 0.71
CA PHE A 167 -9.35 16.23 -0.10
C PHE A 167 -10.42 15.15 0.09
N LEU A 168 -10.02 13.87 0.11
CA LEU A 168 -10.94 12.77 0.38
C LEU A 168 -11.39 12.75 1.84
N ALA A 169 -10.52 13.13 2.79
CA ALA A 169 -10.90 13.27 4.20
C ALA A 169 -11.94 14.39 4.38
N TYR A 170 -11.80 15.49 3.62
CA TYR A 170 -12.81 16.54 3.53
C TYR A 170 -14.12 16.00 2.95
N LEU A 171 -14.08 15.37 1.78
CA LEU A 171 -15.28 14.95 1.05
C LEU A 171 -16.08 13.87 1.79
N LEU A 172 -15.38 12.88 2.35
CA LEU A 172 -15.97 11.70 2.97
C LEU A 172 -16.17 11.90 4.47
N LEU A 173 -15.15 12.33 5.22
CA LEU A 173 -15.18 12.20 6.68
C LEU A 173 -15.74 13.44 7.38
N ILE A 174 -15.12 14.60 7.15
CA ILE A 174 -15.28 15.78 8.02
C ILE A 174 -16.15 16.88 7.38
N ARG A 175 -16.29 16.97 6.05
CA ARG A 175 -17.08 17.99 5.33
C ARG A 175 -16.99 19.43 5.90
N HIS A 176 -15.85 19.79 6.48
CA HIS A 176 -15.64 21.10 7.09
C HIS A 176 -14.44 21.80 6.45
N LYS A 177 -14.61 23.06 6.04
CA LYS A 177 -13.57 23.83 5.33
C LYS A 177 -12.29 24.02 6.14
N GLY A 178 -12.40 24.02 7.47
CA GLY A 178 -11.24 24.17 8.34
C GLY A 178 -10.16 23.11 8.09
N ILE A 179 -10.49 21.93 7.55
CA ILE A 179 -9.50 20.86 7.36
C ILE A 179 -8.36 21.32 6.46
N PHE A 180 -8.65 22.25 5.53
CA PHE A 180 -7.65 22.83 4.64
C PHE A 180 -6.61 23.70 5.36
N MET A 181 -6.83 24.08 6.62
CA MET A 181 -5.82 24.74 7.46
C MET A 181 -4.59 23.86 7.69
N PHE A 182 -4.72 22.53 7.57
CA PHE A 182 -3.59 21.60 7.66
C PHE A 182 -2.78 21.49 6.36
N VAL A 183 -3.29 22.00 5.22
CA VAL A 183 -2.61 21.86 3.91
C VAL A 183 -1.19 22.41 3.92
N PRO A 184 -0.91 23.64 4.43
CA PRO A 184 0.46 24.16 4.45
C PRO A 184 1.42 23.25 5.23
N TRP A 185 1.00 22.78 6.40
CA TRP A 185 1.78 21.87 7.25
C TRP A 185 2.02 20.51 6.59
N LEU A 186 0.99 19.96 5.95
CA LEU A 186 1.10 18.70 5.20
C LEU A 186 1.97 18.85 3.95
N CYS A 187 1.98 20.01 3.30
CA CYS A 187 2.86 20.30 2.17
C CYS A 187 4.33 20.39 2.60
N VAL A 188 4.63 21.07 3.71
CA VAL A 188 5.99 21.10 4.29
C VAL A 188 6.45 19.68 4.64
N GLY A 189 5.57 18.91 5.31
CA GLY A 189 5.83 17.50 5.61
C GLY A 189 6.05 16.66 4.36
N ALA A 190 5.23 16.85 3.32
CA ALA A 190 5.35 16.13 2.04
C ALA A 190 6.65 16.44 1.29
N VAL A 191 7.11 17.70 1.31
CA VAL A 191 8.41 18.05 0.72
C VAL A 191 9.53 17.35 1.48
N ALA A 192 9.48 17.35 2.82
CA ALA A 192 10.49 16.69 3.65
C ALA A 192 10.50 15.16 3.44
N THR A 193 9.34 14.49 3.49
CA THR A 193 9.24 13.04 3.30
C THR A 193 9.49 12.63 1.86
N GLY A 194 9.08 13.43 0.88
CA GLY A 194 9.39 13.25 -0.54
C GLY A 194 10.90 13.41 -0.84
N TRP A 195 11.56 14.39 -0.21
CA TRP A 195 13.01 14.53 -0.32
C TRP A 195 13.74 13.33 0.27
N LEU A 196 13.33 12.89 1.47
CA LEU A 196 13.91 11.74 2.16
C LEU A 196 13.69 10.43 1.38
N SER A 197 12.46 10.14 0.96
CA SER A 197 12.14 8.91 0.22
C SER A 197 12.81 8.89 -1.16
N GLY A 198 12.89 10.02 -1.86
CA GLY A 198 13.60 10.14 -3.13
C GLY A 198 15.12 9.98 -3.00
N THR A 199 15.74 10.53 -1.95
CA THR A 199 17.17 10.35 -1.69
C THR A 199 17.52 8.93 -1.28
N ILE A 200 16.69 8.29 -0.46
CA ILE A 200 16.84 6.87 -0.10
C ILE A 200 16.70 6.01 -1.37
N ALA A 201 15.68 6.22 -2.21
CA ALA A 201 15.53 5.47 -3.46
C ALA A 201 16.77 5.59 -4.37
N ALA A 202 17.31 6.81 -4.54
CA ALA A 202 18.52 7.03 -5.33
C ALA A 202 19.75 6.35 -4.71
N ALA A 203 19.88 6.39 -3.37
CA ALA A 203 20.94 5.70 -2.65
C ALA A 203 20.81 4.18 -2.79
N THR A 204 19.60 3.61 -2.65
CA THR A 204 19.32 2.19 -2.80
C THR A 204 19.73 1.72 -4.18
N CYS A 205 19.41 2.47 -5.24
CA CYS A 205 19.84 2.14 -6.60
C CYS A 205 21.38 2.06 -6.74
N ARG A 206 22.11 3.00 -6.12
CA ARG A 206 23.59 2.97 -6.13
C ARG A 206 24.13 1.79 -5.33
N THR A 207 23.55 1.52 -4.16
CA THR A 207 23.97 0.41 -3.28
C THR A 207 23.67 -0.94 -3.90
N LEU A 208 22.52 -1.09 -4.56
CA LEU A 208 22.13 -2.29 -5.27
C LEU A 208 23.15 -2.67 -6.35
N ASN A 209 23.58 -1.70 -7.17
CA ASN A 209 24.63 -1.92 -8.17
C ASN A 209 25.97 -2.33 -7.56
N LYS A 210 26.36 -1.72 -6.42
CA LYS A 210 27.59 -2.08 -5.72
C LYS A 210 27.53 -3.51 -5.15
N LEU A 211 26.40 -3.88 -4.54
CA LEU A 211 26.22 -5.18 -3.89
C LEU A 211 26.02 -6.32 -4.88
N ARG A 212 25.38 -6.06 -6.03
CA ARG A 212 25.20 -7.04 -7.12
C ARG A 212 26.52 -7.63 -7.62
N HIS A 213 27.63 -6.90 -7.48
CA HIS A 213 28.97 -7.34 -7.87
C HIS A 213 29.76 -8.09 -6.77
N ARG A 214 29.31 -8.10 -5.50
CA ARG A 214 29.99 -8.85 -4.44
C ARG A 214 29.49 -10.30 -4.44
N LYS A 215 30.43 -11.27 -4.57
CA LYS A 215 30.14 -12.72 -4.63
C LYS A 215 29.19 -13.18 -3.51
N LYS A 216 28.23 -14.04 -3.92
CA LYS A 216 27.20 -14.74 -3.12
C LYS A 216 27.65 -15.05 -1.69
N LYS A 217 26.98 -14.47 -0.69
CA LYS A 217 26.89 -15.08 0.63
C LYS A 217 25.64 -15.94 0.68
N ARG A 218 25.80 -17.20 1.05
CA ARG A 218 24.73 -18.17 1.30
C ARG A 218 23.87 -17.59 2.44
N PHE A 219 22.64 -17.17 2.16
CA PHE A 219 21.81 -16.49 3.15
C PHE A 219 20.64 -17.37 3.60
N PHE A 220 20.56 -17.44 4.94
CA PHE A 220 19.48 -17.85 5.84
C PHE A 220 18.73 -19.17 5.59
N SER A 221 18.94 -20.10 6.53
CA SER A 221 18.05 -21.23 6.81
C SER A 221 16.72 -20.70 7.35
N PHE A 222 15.62 -21.27 6.83
CA PHE A 222 14.25 -21.02 7.25
C PHE A 222 14.12 -21.08 8.77
N ARG A 223 13.69 -19.97 9.38
CA ARG A 223 13.15 -19.95 10.74
C ARG A 223 11.72 -19.47 10.65
N GLU A 224 10.77 -20.36 10.94
CA GLU A 224 9.38 -19.99 11.18
C GLU A 224 9.35 -18.84 12.19
N THR A 225 9.11 -17.64 11.68
CA THR A 225 8.72 -16.52 12.51
C THR A 225 7.35 -16.11 12.01
N SER A 226 6.36 -16.26 12.88
CA SER A 226 5.05 -15.69 12.63
C SER A 226 5.23 -14.18 12.45
N VAL A 227 4.69 -13.64 11.36
CA VAL A 227 4.41 -12.20 11.35
C VAL A 227 3.57 -11.94 12.60
N PRO A 228 3.77 -10.82 13.32
CA PRO A 228 2.77 -10.33 14.26
C PRO A 228 1.52 -9.86 13.49
N THR A 229 0.93 -10.73 12.67
CA THR A 229 -0.41 -10.61 12.15
C THR A 229 -1.34 -11.03 13.27
N ALA A 230 -2.01 -10.06 13.88
CA ALA A 230 -3.23 -10.38 14.61
C ALA A 230 -4.15 -11.10 13.61
N SER A 231 -4.40 -12.39 13.81
CA SER A 231 -5.39 -13.10 12.99
C SER A 231 -6.76 -12.48 13.32
N PHE A 232 -7.19 -11.55 12.49
CA PHE A 232 -8.47 -10.84 12.63
C PHE A 232 -9.64 -11.78 12.39
N TYR A 233 -9.44 -12.78 11.53
CA TYR A 233 -10.42 -13.82 11.23
C TYR A 233 -10.71 -14.65 12.48
N VAL A 234 -11.99 -14.80 12.80
CA VAL A 234 -12.42 -15.65 13.91
C VAL A 234 -13.09 -16.89 13.30
N PRO A 235 -12.46 -18.08 13.37
CA PRO A 235 -13.05 -19.29 12.80
C PRO A 235 -14.29 -19.69 13.61
N LEU A 236 -15.48 -19.44 13.07
CA LEU A 236 -16.75 -19.93 13.60
C LEU A 236 -17.65 -20.45 12.48
N ASP A 237 -18.52 -21.40 12.81
CA ASP A 237 -19.63 -21.81 11.97
C ASP A 237 -20.86 -20.94 12.23
N SER A 238 -20.96 -19.81 11.51
CA SER A 238 -22.17 -18.98 11.50
C SER A 238 -22.72 -18.80 10.10
N TRP A 239 -24.01 -18.46 9.97
CA TRP A 239 -24.65 -18.15 8.69
C TRP A 239 -23.88 -17.07 7.92
N MET A 240 -23.30 -16.11 8.63
CA MET A 240 -22.46 -15.06 8.04
C MET A 240 -21.19 -15.63 7.42
N HIS A 241 -20.53 -16.62 8.03
CA HIS A 241 -19.34 -17.24 7.43
C HIS A 241 -19.65 -18.00 6.12
N ARG A 242 -20.85 -18.56 5.99
CA ARG A 242 -21.31 -19.28 4.79
C ARG A 242 -21.63 -18.37 3.60
N LEU A 243 -21.87 -17.08 3.85
CA LEU A 243 -22.19 -16.14 2.78
C LEU A 243 -20.96 -15.93 1.86
N PRO A 244 -21.12 -15.92 0.53
CA PRO A 244 -20.02 -15.64 -0.40
C PRO A 244 -19.32 -14.31 -0.09
N ALA A 245 -17.99 -14.30 -0.14
CA ALA A 245 -17.17 -13.11 0.12
C ALA A 245 -17.57 -11.91 -0.76
N GLY A 246 -17.97 -12.16 -2.01
CA GLY A 246 -18.42 -11.13 -2.94
C GLY A 246 -19.63 -10.34 -2.44
N ILE A 247 -20.62 -11.03 -1.88
CA ILE A 247 -21.84 -10.40 -1.36
C ILE A 247 -21.51 -9.57 -0.12
N LYS A 248 -20.66 -10.07 0.77
CA LYS A 248 -20.22 -9.33 1.96
C LYS A 248 -19.48 -8.05 1.61
N ILE A 249 -18.52 -8.14 0.68
CA ILE A 249 -17.75 -6.99 0.21
C ILE A 249 -18.69 -5.97 -0.43
N ALA A 250 -19.58 -6.40 -1.32
CA ALA A 250 -20.59 -5.52 -1.92
C ALA A 250 -21.49 -4.87 -0.85
N ALA A 251 -21.96 -5.61 0.15
CA ALA A 251 -22.77 -5.09 1.24
C ALA A 251 -22.04 -4.01 2.07
N VAL A 252 -20.75 -4.20 2.35
CA VAL A 252 -19.93 -3.22 3.08
C VAL A 252 -19.73 -1.94 2.25
N PHE A 253 -19.40 -2.06 0.96
CA PHE A 253 -19.27 -0.89 0.08
C PHE A 253 -20.60 -0.17 -0.13
N SER A 254 -21.72 -0.89 -0.26
CA SER A 254 -23.06 -0.31 -0.34
C SER A 254 -23.47 0.38 0.96
N GLY A 255 -23.24 -0.25 2.12
CA GLY A 255 -23.48 0.34 3.43
C GLY A 255 -22.63 1.59 3.69
N MET A 256 -21.39 1.59 3.22
CA MET A 256 -20.53 2.77 3.23
C MET A 256 -21.16 3.92 2.42
N CYS A 257 -21.60 3.66 1.18
CA CYS A 257 -22.29 4.67 0.37
C CYS A 257 -23.57 5.18 1.06
N LEU A 258 -24.37 4.27 1.63
CA LEU A 258 -25.59 4.60 2.37
C LEU A 258 -25.32 5.58 3.52
N ILE A 259 -24.31 5.30 4.34
CA ILE A 259 -23.92 6.13 5.49
C ILE A 259 -23.49 7.54 5.06
N PHE A 260 -22.85 7.69 3.89
CA PHE A 260 -22.41 8.99 3.38
C PHE A 260 -23.53 9.81 2.73
N VAL A 261 -24.47 9.15 2.05
CA VAL A 261 -25.60 9.82 1.38
C VAL A 261 -26.64 10.27 2.40
N TRP A 262 -26.98 9.43 3.37
CA TRP A 262 -28.01 9.71 4.36
C TRP A 262 -27.40 10.03 5.73
N SER A 263 -27.48 11.30 6.12
CA SER A 263 -27.07 11.79 7.44
C SER A 263 -28.24 11.85 8.42
N SER A 264 -28.73 10.68 8.84
CA SER A 264 -29.84 10.56 9.80
C SER A 264 -29.40 9.79 11.04
N ILE A 265 -29.66 10.34 12.22
CA ILE A 265 -29.33 9.71 13.51
C ILE A 265 -30.04 8.35 13.67
N TRP A 266 -31.27 8.26 13.18
CA TRP A 266 -32.07 7.03 13.22
C TRP A 266 -31.44 5.93 12.36
N LEU A 267 -30.98 6.26 11.16
CA LEU A 267 -30.28 5.31 10.28
C LEU A 267 -29.00 4.79 10.94
N TYR A 268 -28.24 5.68 11.57
CA TYR A 268 -26.99 5.29 12.23
C TYR A 268 -27.25 4.41 13.47
N GLY A 269 -28.28 4.73 14.25
CA GLY A 269 -28.70 3.93 15.40
C GLY A 269 -29.18 2.53 15.00
N THR A 270 -30.06 2.42 14.00
CA THR A 270 -30.56 1.12 13.51
C THR A 270 -29.45 0.28 12.92
N LEU A 271 -28.53 0.89 12.16
CA LEU A 271 -27.38 0.19 11.60
C LEU A 271 -26.43 -0.30 12.69
N PHE A 272 -26.16 0.52 13.72
CA PHE A 272 -25.32 0.12 14.84
C PHE A 272 -25.91 -1.09 15.59
N PHE A 273 -27.22 -1.07 15.83
CA PHE A 273 -27.94 -2.18 16.45
C PHE A 273 -27.85 -3.46 15.59
N PHE A 274 -28.14 -3.35 14.29
CA PHE A 274 -28.05 -4.47 13.35
C PHE A 274 -26.65 -5.09 13.31
N LEU A 275 -25.60 -4.26 13.21
CA LEU A 275 -24.21 -4.74 13.22
C LEU A 275 -23.82 -5.36 14.56
N SER A 276 -24.35 -4.85 15.67
CA SER A 276 -24.12 -5.43 17.00
C SER A 276 -24.77 -6.81 17.13
N CYS A 277 -26.01 -6.99 16.66
CA CYS A 277 -26.67 -8.30 16.59
C CYS A 277 -25.85 -9.29 15.74
N LEU A 278 -25.31 -8.83 14.62
CA LEU A 278 -24.44 -9.63 13.77
C LEU A 278 -23.14 -10.03 14.48
N ALA A 279 -22.51 -9.09 15.19
CA ALA A 279 -21.30 -9.34 15.98
C ALA A 279 -21.55 -10.37 17.11
N CYS A 280 -22.70 -10.29 17.77
CA CYS A 280 -23.12 -11.28 18.77
C CYS A 280 -23.28 -12.67 18.15
N THR A 281 -23.84 -12.76 16.94
CA THR A 281 -23.95 -14.04 16.22
C THR A 281 -22.57 -14.61 15.84
N LEU A 282 -21.60 -13.74 15.58
CA LEU A 282 -20.20 -14.11 15.33
C LEU A 282 -19.40 -14.40 16.62
N ARG A 283 -20.03 -14.28 17.80
CA ARG A 283 -19.41 -14.45 19.14
C ARG A 283 -18.05 -13.76 19.26
N ILE A 284 -17.95 -12.56 18.71
CA ILE A 284 -16.70 -11.83 18.68
C ILE A 284 -16.39 -11.32 20.09
N PRO A 285 -15.20 -11.60 20.66
CA PRO A 285 -14.83 -11.05 21.95
C PRO A 285 -14.72 -9.52 21.86
N PHE A 286 -15.37 -8.81 22.79
CA PHE A 286 -15.36 -7.35 22.87
C PHE A 286 -13.94 -6.75 22.87
N ALA A 287 -12.96 -7.47 23.43
CA ALA A 287 -11.55 -7.06 23.41
C ALA A 287 -11.00 -6.82 21.99
N LYS A 288 -11.38 -7.65 21.00
CA LYS A 288 -10.93 -7.49 19.60
C LYS A 288 -11.56 -6.28 18.92
N VAL A 289 -12.82 -5.97 19.26
CA VAL A 289 -13.51 -4.76 18.79
C VAL A 289 -12.81 -3.52 19.36
N PHE A 290 -12.56 -3.50 20.67
CA PHE A 290 -11.89 -2.39 21.35
C PHE A 290 -10.48 -2.14 20.82
N LEU A 291 -9.71 -3.19 20.54
CA LEU A 291 -8.38 -3.06 19.93
C LEU A 291 -8.42 -2.35 18.58
N THR A 292 -9.44 -2.63 17.77
CA THR A 292 -9.61 -2.01 16.44
C THR A 292 -9.97 -0.52 16.56
N ILE A 293 -10.83 -0.19 17.53
CA ILE A 293 -11.15 1.20 17.86
C ILE A 293 -9.90 1.91 18.39
N LYS A 294 -9.17 1.31 19.34
CA LYS A 294 -7.91 1.84 19.90
C LYS A 294 -6.90 2.24 18.82
N ARG A 295 -6.73 1.39 17.80
CA ARG A 295 -5.87 1.68 16.64
C ARG A 295 -6.34 2.89 15.82
N SER A 296 -7.63 3.17 15.82
CA SER A 296 -8.26 4.23 15.03
C SER A 296 -8.66 5.47 15.84
N VAL A 297 -8.32 5.52 17.15
CA VAL A 297 -8.70 6.61 18.08
C VAL A 297 -8.33 7.98 17.55
N LEU A 298 -7.13 8.15 17.00
CA LEU A 298 -6.69 9.45 16.47
C LEU A 298 -7.63 9.99 15.40
N LEU A 299 -8.14 9.13 14.51
CA LEU A 299 -9.07 9.51 13.45
C LEU A 299 -10.45 9.84 14.02
N VAL A 300 -10.93 9.03 14.97
CA VAL A 300 -12.22 9.26 15.64
C VAL A 300 -12.20 10.57 16.44
N CYS A 301 -11.14 10.81 17.21
CA CYS A 301 -10.94 12.07 17.93
C CYS A 301 -10.87 13.26 16.96
N ALA A 302 -10.12 13.14 15.85
CA ALA A 302 -10.08 14.20 14.86
C ALA A 302 -11.47 14.49 14.27
N SER A 303 -12.29 13.47 14.00
CA SER A 303 -13.66 13.67 13.51
C SER A 303 -14.60 14.34 14.51
N PHE A 304 -14.33 14.24 15.82
CA PHE A 304 -15.09 14.91 16.88
C PHE A 304 -14.64 16.36 17.10
N PHE A 305 -13.35 16.55 17.37
CA PHE A 305 -12.83 17.87 17.73
C PHE A 305 -12.86 18.85 16.57
N PHE A 306 -12.74 18.37 15.33
CA PHE A 306 -12.65 19.25 14.18
C PHE A 306 -13.95 20.04 13.91
N PRO A 307 -15.13 19.40 13.82
CA PRO A 307 -16.39 20.13 13.75
C PRO A 307 -16.69 20.91 15.04
N LEU A 308 -16.33 20.38 16.20
CA LEU A 308 -16.61 21.02 17.49
C LEU A 308 -15.92 22.39 17.64
N LEU A 309 -14.65 22.49 17.22
CA LEU A 309 -13.83 23.69 17.42
C LEU A 309 -13.98 24.71 16.29
N PHE A 310 -14.18 24.25 15.05
CA PHE A 310 -14.10 25.11 13.87
C PHE A 310 -15.46 25.42 13.23
N ASN A 311 -16.55 24.75 13.63
CA ASN A 311 -17.86 25.01 13.07
C ASN A 311 -18.56 26.17 13.78
N SER A 312 -18.97 27.16 13.01
CA SER A 312 -19.68 28.35 13.50
C SER A 312 -21.17 28.23 13.21
N GLY A 313 -21.95 27.93 14.24
CA GLY A 313 -23.41 27.93 14.25
C GLY A 313 -24.02 29.23 14.79
N LYS A 314 -25.36 29.30 14.83
CA LYS A 314 -26.09 30.48 15.33
C LYS A 314 -26.08 30.58 16.85
N TYR A 315 -26.05 29.44 17.53
CA TYR A 315 -26.09 29.37 19.00
C TYR A 315 -24.70 29.03 19.55
N VAL A 316 -23.98 30.07 19.97
CA VAL A 316 -22.65 29.93 20.58
C VAL A 316 -22.81 29.65 22.07
N VAL A 317 -22.41 28.44 22.47
CA VAL A 317 -22.43 28.01 23.89
C VAL A 317 -21.21 28.57 24.62
N PHE A 318 -20.06 28.59 23.94
CA PHE A 318 -18.81 29.03 24.54
C PHE A 318 -17.83 29.56 23.49
N LYS A 319 -17.15 30.66 23.77
CA LYS A 319 -16.19 31.29 22.86
C LYS A 319 -14.86 31.53 23.55
N ILE A 320 -13.80 30.87 23.07
CA ILE A 320 -12.41 31.16 23.44
C ILE A 320 -11.63 31.42 22.15
N GLY A 321 -11.21 32.68 21.96
CA GLY A 321 -10.39 33.08 20.81
C GLY A 321 -11.03 32.74 19.46
N PHE A 322 -10.30 31.98 18.63
CA PHE A 322 -10.76 31.52 17.31
C PHE A 322 -11.70 30.30 17.37
N CYS A 323 -11.87 29.69 18.55
CA CYS A 323 -12.75 28.55 18.77
C CYS A 323 -14.08 29.02 19.38
N ALA A 324 -15.17 28.77 18.67
CA ALA A 324 -16.52 28.96 19.17
C ALA A 324 -17.23 27.61 19.16
N ILE A 325 -17.51 27.07 20.35
CA ILE A 325 -18.29 25.85 20.50
C ILE A 325 -19.75 26.22 20.30
N THR A 326 -20.32 25.70 19.22
CA THR A 326 -21.72 25.93 18.83
C THR A 326 -22.54 24.66 18.96
N TYR A 327 -23.84 24.80 19.21
CA TYR A 327 -24.73 23.66 19.31
C TYR A 327 -24.75 22.83 18.01
N GLU A 328 -24.71 23.51 16.87
CA GLU A 328 -24.61 22.89 15.55
C GLU A 328 -23.26 22.17 15.36
N GLY A 329 -22.17 22.74 15.90
CA GLY A 329 -20.86 22.10 15.94
C GLY A 329 -20.85 20.80 16.74
N MET A 330 -21.53 20.78 17.88
CA MET A 330 -21.68 19.57 18.71
C MET A 330 -22.48 18.48 17.98
N LEU A 331 -23.65 18.80 17.44
CA LEU A 331 -24.48 17.83 16.71
C LEU A 331 -23.75 17.22 15.51
N LEU A 332 -22.98 18.03 14.77
CA LEU A 332 -22.17 17.54 13.65
C LEU A 332 -20.99 16.69 14.12
N ALA A 333 -20.33 17.07 15.21
CA ALA A 333 -19.27 16.27 15.81
C ALA A 333 -19.77 14.88 16.21
N ASP A 334 -20.93 14.80 16.87
CA ASP A 334 -21.54 13.54 17.29
C ASP A 334 -21.91 12.65 16.09
N LEU A 335 -22.53 13.24 15.05
CA LEU A 335 -22.86 12.51 13.82
C LEU A 335 -21.62 11.97 13.10
N PHE A 336 -20.50 12.71 13.09
CA PHE A 336 -19.27 12.24 12.45
C PHE A 336 -18.56 11.16 13.25
N VAL A 337 -18.57 11.24 14.58
CA VAL A 337 -18.06 10.16 15.44
C VAL A 337 -18.86 8.89 15.21
N LEU A 338 -20.19 8.97 15.24
CA LEU A 338 -21.06 7.81 15.02
C LEU A 338 -20.84 7.20 13.62
N ARG A 339 -20.71 8.05 12.60
CA ARG A 339 -20.33 7.64 11.24
C ARG A 339 -19.00 6.89 11.22
N MET A 340 -17.95 7.42 11.86
CA MET A 340 -16.64 6.77 11.88
C MET A 340 -16.69 5.43 12.59
N ILE A 341 -17.40 5.34 13.72
CA ILE A 341 -17.59 4.09 14.46
C ILE A 341 -18.27 3.04 13.58
N LEU A 342 -19.33 3.40 12.86
CA LEU A 342 -20.05 2.49 11.96
C LEU A 342 -19.16 1.97 10.82
N LEU A 343 -18.39 2.85 10.17
CA LEU A 343 -17.47 2.47 9.09
C LEU A 343 -16.34 1.55 9.60
N ILE A 344 -15.80 1.84 10.77
CA ILE A 344 -14.79 0.99 11.42
C ILE A 344 -15.40 -0.37 11.79
N PHE A 345 -16.64 -0.39 12.31
CA PHE A 345 -17.30 -1.62 12.73
C PHE A 345 -17.66 -2.53 11.54
N MET A 346 -18.15 -1.95 10.44
CA MET A 346 -18.37 -2.64 9.17
C MET A 346 -17.08 -3.29 8.63
N SER A 347 -15.98 -2.53 8.57
CA SER A 347 -14.67 -3.01 8.13
C SER A 347 -14.15 -4.16 9.01
N PHE A 348 -14.32 -4.01 10.33
CA PHE A 348 -13.95 -5.04 11.30
C PHE A 348 -14.76 -6.33 11.13
N LEU A 349 -16.08 -6.24 10.96
CA LEU A 349 -16.94 -7.41 10.76
C LEU A 349 -16.60 -8.16 9.47
N LEU A 350 -16.24 -7.44 8.40
CA LEU A 350 -15.75 -8.05 7.16
C LEU A 350 -14.46 -8.85 7.39
N ALA A 351 -13.49 -8.24 8.08
CA ALA A 351 -12.20 -8.87 8.40
C ALA A 351 -12.35 -10.06 9.38
N ALA A 352 -13.32 -9.99 10.29
CA ALA A 352 -13.59 -11.06 11.25
C ALA A 352 -14.31 -12.27 10.61
N SER A 353 -15.17 -12.05 9.62
CA SER A 353 -16.09 -13.06 9.06
C SER A 353 -15.67 -13.66 7.71
N THR A 354 -14.59 -13.17 7.10
CA THR A 354 -14.16 -13.59 5.76
C THR A 354 -12.67 -13.85 5.74
N LYS A 355 -12.25 -14.97 5.18
CA LYS A 355 -10.82 -15.30 5.08
C LYS A 355 -10.12 -14.33 4.12
N PRO A 356 -8.90 -13.86 4.41
CA PRO A 356 -8.17 -12.94 3.53
C PRO A 356 -7.98 -13.46 2.10
N GLN A 357 -7.85 -14.78 1.92
CA GLN A 357 -7.73 -15.45 0.63
C GLN A 357 -9.00 -15.29 -0.23
N ASP A 358 -10.18 -15.43 0.38
CA ASP A 358 -11.47 -15.27 -0.33
C ASP A 358 -11.68 -13.81 -0.74
N ILE A 359 -11.31 -12.87 0.12
CA ILE A 359 -11.35 -11.44 -0.19
C ILE A 359 -10.41 -11.12 -1.36
N ALA A 360 -9.18 -11.64 -1.33
CA ALA A 360 -8.20 -11.49 -2.41
C ALA A 360 -8.74 -12.01 -3.75
N ALA A 361 -9.38 -13.19 -3.75
CA ALA A 361 -9.96 -13.77 -4.95
C ALA A 361 -11.09 -12.89 -5.54
N VAL A 362 -11.98 -12.34 -4.70
CA VAL A 362 -13.03 -11.41 -5.14
C VAL A 362 -12.43 -10.12 -5.69
N LEU A 363 -11.45 -9.54 -5.00
CA LEU A 363 -10.78 -8.32 -5.46
C LEU A 363 -10.09 -8.56 -6.81
N ALA A 364 -9.46 -9.71 -7.01
CA ALA A 364 -8.86 -10.06 -8.29
C ALA A 364 -9.91 -10.12 -9.42
N LYS A 365 -11.07 -10.74 -9.17
CA LYS A 365 -12.19 -10.73 -10.12
C LYS A 365 -12.70 -9.31 -10.39
N ALA A 366 -12.75 -8.44 -9.39
CA ALA A 366 -13.20 -7.05 -9.53
C ALA A 366 -12.26 -6.17 -10.37
N VAL A 367 -10.98 -6.56 -10.52
CA VAL A 367 -10.02 -5.83 -11.37
C VAL A 367 -10.03 -6.34 -12.83
N CYS A 368 -10.70 -7.46 -13.12
CA CYS A 368 -10.89 -7.97 -14.49
C CYS A 368 -11.44 -6.92 -15.50
N PRO A 369 -12.44 -6.08 -15.19
CA PRO A 369 -12.91 -5.05 -16.11
C PRO A 369 -11.84 -3.99 -16.46
N LEU A 370 -10.77 -3.85 -15.67
CA LEU A 370 -9.66 -2.93 -15.98
C LEU A 370 -8.71 -3.49 -17.07
N LYS A 371 -9.04 -4.61 -17.70
CA LYS A 371 -8.30 -5.15 -18.86
C LYS A 371 -8.15 -4.12 -20.01
N VAL A 372 -9.08 -3.18 -20.11
CA VAL A 372 -9.05 -2.04 -21.06
C VAL A 372 -7.80 -1.16 -20.90
N LEU A 373 -7.20 -1.11 -19.69
CA LEU A 373 -5.96 -0.36 -19.42
C LEU A 373 -4.68 -1.16 -19.69
N GLY A 374 -4.77 -2.33 -20.33
CA GLY A 374 -3.62 -3.18 -20.66
C GLY A 374 -3.09 -4.00 -19.48
N ILE A 375 -3.85 -4.10 -18.38
CA ILE A 375 -3.49 -4.87 -17.18
C ILE A 375 -4.21 -6.22 -17.21
N SER A 376 -3.47 -7.33 -17.23
CA SER A 376 -4.07 -8.68 -17.20
C SER A 376 -4.56 -9.05 -15.79
N GLY A 377 -5.85 -9.37 -15.65
CA GLY A 377 -6.48 -9.74 -14.38
C GLY A 377 -5.92 -11.02 -13.76
N GLU A 378 -5.51 -11.99 -14.57
CA GLU A 378 -4.90 -13.26 -14.12
C GLU A 378 -3.55 -13.01 -13.42
N ASN A 379 -2.73 -12.11 -13.97
CA ASN A 379 -1.44 -11.76 -13.40
C ASN A 379 -1.61 -11.06 -12.05
N ILE A 380 -2.62 -10.20 -11.90
CA ILE A 380 -2.93 -9.53 -10.62
C ILE A 380 -3.34 -10.55 -9.56
N ALA A 381 -4.21 -11.49 -9.89
CA ALA A 381 -4.64 -12.54 -8.98
C ALA A 381 -3.44 -13.34 -8.45
N ALA A 382 -2.56 -13.76 -9.37
CA ALA A 382 -1.33 -14.46 -9.02
C ALA A 382 -0.43 -13.60 -8.11
N VAL A 383 -0.23 -12.31 -8.43
CA VAL A 383 0.58 -11.41 -7.58
C VAL A 383 -0.04 -11.27 -6.19
N ILE A 384 -1.35 -11.10 -6.04
CA ILE A 384 -1.99 -10.95 -4.71
C ILE A 384 -1.80 -12.23 -3.89
N SER A 385 -2.09 -13.39 -4.48
CA SER A 385 -1.93 -14.69 -3.79
C SER A 385 -0.47 -14.97 -3.42
N LEU A 386 0.46 -14.75 -4.35
CA LEU A 386 1.90 -14.90 -4.09
C LEU A 386 2.41 -13.91 -3.05
N SER A 387 1.90 -12.67 -3.07
CA SER A 387 2.29 -11.64 -2.10
C SER A 387 1.84 -12.03 -0.70
N TRP A 388 0.61 -12.54 -0.55
CA TRP A 388 0.11 -13.03 0.74
C TRP A 388 1.02 -14.10 1.34
N LEU A 389 1.46 -15.07 0.54
CA LEU A 389 2.35 -16.16 0.97
C LEU A 389 3.77 -15.68 1.29
N THR A 390 4.29 -14.72 0.52
CA THR A 390 5.68 -14.26 0.66
C THR A 390 5.88 -13.16 1.70
N VAL A 391 4.85 -12.40 2.08
CA VAL A 391 4.99 -11.33 3.09
C VAL A 391 5.54 -11.85 4.43
N PRO A 392 5.05 -12.98 5.00
CA PRO A 392 5.64 -13.57 6.20
C PRO A 392 7.12 -13.89 6.08
N TYR A 393 7.52 -14.44 4.94
CA TYR A 393 8.90 -14.75 4.66
C TYR A 393 9.79 -13.49 4.63
N PHE A 394 9.35 -12.44 3.93
CA PHE A 394 10.10 -11.19 3.87
C PHE A 394 10.11 -10.45 5.21
N TRP A 395 9.07 -10.62 6.04
CA TRP A 395 9.05 -10.10 7.40
C TRP A 395 10.12 -10.78 8.27
N ALA A 396 10.22 -12.12 8.22
CA ALA A 396 11.26 -12.88 8.91
C ALA A 396 12.66 -12.38 8.51
N MET A 397 12.88 -12.28 7.19
CA MET A 397 14.13 -11.79 6.63
C MET A 397 14.45 -10.37 7.09
N ALA A 398 13.46 -9.47 7.11
CA ALA A 398 13.62 -8.10 7.59
C ALA A 398 14.08 -8.07 9.06
N VAL A 399 13.43 -8.87 9.93
CA VAL A 399 13.80 -8.97 11.34
C VAL A 399 15.24 -9.48 11.52
N ASP A 400 15.65 -10.48 10.75
CA ASP A 400 17.01 -11.03 10.85
C ASP A 400 18.09 -10.07 10.32
N VAL A 401 17.80 -9.32 9.27
CA VAL A 401 18.70 -8.25 8.81
C VAL A 401 18.78 -7.13 9.83
N ILE A 402 17.67 -6.74 10.47
CA ILE A 402 17.68 -5.76 11.56
C ILE A 402 18.49 -6.26 12.76
N ARG A 403 18.37 -7.55 13.12
CA ARG A 403 19.11 -8.13 14.25
C ARG A 403 20.60 -8.28 13.98
N SER A 404 20.97 -8.65 12.76
CA SER A 404 22.38 -8.81 12.36
C SER A 404 23.08 -7.46 12.15
N ALA A 405 22.34 -6.45 11.68
CA ALA A 405 22.80 -5.08 11.67
C ALA A 405 22.85 -4.55 13.11
N HIS A 406 24.03 -4.50 13.71
CA HIS A 406 24.25 -3.86 15.01
C HIS A 406 24.10 -2.33 14.90
N ILE A 407 22.89 -1.86 14.59
CA ILE A 407 22.58 -0.45 14.32
C ILE A 407 22.67 0.32 15.63
N LYS A 408 23.81 1.00 15.86
CA LYS A 408 23.88 2.09 16.84
C LYS A 408 22.89 3.18 16.39
N ARG A 409 22.06 3.69 17.31
CA ARG A 409 21.06 4.74 17.01
C ARG A 409 21.68 5.84 16.12
N PRO A 410 21.21 6.01 14.87
CA PRO A 410 21.82 6.98 13.97
C PRO A 410 21.47 8.40 14.44
N SER A 411 22.46 9.16 14.89
CA SER A 411 22.27 10.57 15.30
C SER A 411 22.23 11.55 14.11
N GLN A 412 22.53 11.08 12.89
CA GLN A 412 22.62 11.90 11.68
C GLN A 412 21.78 11.32 10.54
N ILE A 413 21.06 12.19 9.84
CA ILE A 413 20.18 11.86 8.71
C ILE A 413 20.96 11.13 7.59
N GLY A 414 22.20 11.52 7.31
CA GLY A 414 23.03 10.85 6.29
C GLY A 414 23.33 9.38 6.60
N ARG A 415 23.56 9.04 7.88
CA ARG A 415 23.75 7.65 8.31
C ARG A 415 22.45 6.84 8.22
N LEU A 416 21.32 7.46 8.54
CA LEU A 416 20.00 6.83 8.39
C LEU A 416 19.71 6.47 6.93
N ILE A 417 19.99 7.37 5.99
CA ILE A 417 19.80 7.12 4.54
C ILE A 417 20.68 5.95 4.09
N ALA A 418 21.94 5.89 4.51
CA ALA A 418 22.84 4.80 4.16
C ALA A 418 22.31 3.45 4.66
N VAL A 419 21.95 3.36 5.95
CA VAL A 419 21.41 2.13 6.57
C VAL A 419 20.12 1.67 5.89
N LEU A 420 19.17 2.58 5.65
CA LEU A 420 17.92 2.22 4.98
C LEU A 420 18.17 1.78 3.52
N SER A 421 19.08 2.43 2.80
CA SER A 421 19.41 2.06 1.42
C SER A 421 20.07 0.67 1.32
N GLU A 422 20.95 0.35 2.26
CA GLU A 422 21.61 -0.95 2.35
C GLU A 422 20.63 -2.05 2.79
N PHE A 423 19.76 -1.75 3.74
CA PHE A 423 18.68 -2.64 4.16
C PHE A 423 17.77 -3.01 2.98
N ILE A 424 17.24 -2.01 2.25
CA ILE A 424 16.34 -2.24 1.12
C ILE A 424 17.06 -2.99 -0.01
N ALA A 425 18.29 -2.60 -0.34
CA ALA A 425 19.07 -3.28 -1.39
C ALA A 425 19.38 -4.74 -1.02
N THR A 426 19.68 -5.02 0.24
CA THR A 426 19.96 -6.37 0.74
C THR A 426 18.70 -7.24 0.72
N MET A 427 17.55 -6.71 1.17
CA MET A 427 16.25 -7.36 1.06
C MET A 427 15.91 -7.71 -0.39
N TYR A 428 16.10 -6.77 -1.31
CA TYR A 428 15.83 -6.98 -2.73
C TYR A 428 16.73 -8.05 -3.34
N LEU A 429 18.05 -8.00 -3.11
CA LEU A 429 18.98 -9.01 -3.63
C LEU A 429 18.75 -10.39 -3.03
N ALA A 430 18.39 -10.46 -1.74
CA ALA A 430 18.04 -11.71 -1.09
C ALA A 430 16.76 -12.31 -1.69
N ALA A 431 15.78 -11.47 -2.04
CA ALA A 431 14.57 -11.89 -2.74
C ALA A 431 14.84 -12.41 -4.16
N GLU A 432 15.70 -11.71 -4.91
CA GLU A 432 16.04 -12.04 -6.30
C GLU A 432 16.89 -13.31 -6.41
N GLN A 433 17.78 -13.55 -5.44
CA GLN A 433 18.71 -14.69 -5.48
C GLN A 433 18.12 -16.01 -4.93
N ASN A 434 16.94 -15.97 -4.31
CA ASN A 434 16.37 -17.14 -3.67
C ASN A 434 15.38 -17.88 -4.59
N ASP A 435 15.93 -18.52 -5.62
CA ASP A 435 15.18 -19.35 -6.59
C ASP A 435 14.41 -20.51 -5.93
N GLY A 436 14.84 -20.95 -4.74
CA GLY A 436 14.20 -22.04 -3.99
C GLY A 436 12.80 -21.69 -3.52
N ILE A 437 12.59 -20.45 -3.03
CA ILE A 437 11.28 -19.96 -2.59
C ILE A 437 10.27 -20.05 -3.73
N TRP A 438 10.64 -19.55 -4.91
CA TRP A 438 9.72 -19.49 -6.04
C TRP A 438 9.34 -20.88 -6.54
N LYS A 439 10.27 -21.84 -6.47
CA LYS A 439 9.99 -23.25 -6.78
C LYS A 439 9.01 -23.85 -5.77
N GLU A 440 9.25 -23.68 -4.48
CA GLU A 440 8.41 -24.22 -3.40
C GLU A 440 6.99 -23.60 -3.42
N ILE A 441 6.89 -22.28 -3.54
CA ILE A 441 5.60 -21.57 -3.64
C ILE A 441 4.87 -21.93 -4.93
N SER A 442 5.58 -22.08 -6.06
CA SER A 442 4.95 -22.52 -7.31
C SER A 442 4.41 -23.95 -7.22
N ALA A 443 5.08 -24.83 -6.45
CA ALA A 443 4.62 -26.18 -6.19
C ALA A 443 3.34 -26.17 -5.35
N ASP A 444 3.30 -25.36 -4.27
CA ASP A 444 2.10 -25.20 -3.44
C ASP A 444 0.90 -24.66 -4.23
N ILE A 445 1.12 -23.72 -5.15
CA ILE A 445 0.06 -23.20 -6.02
C ILE A 445 -0.43 -24.27 -7.01
N SER A 446 0.46 -25.11 -7.55
CA SER A 446 0.05 -26.20 -8.44
C SER A 446 -0.70 -27.33 -7.71
N CYS A 447 -0.52 -27.45 -6.40
CA CYS A 447 -1.25 -28.38 -5.53
C CYS A 447 -2.62 -27.84 -5.09
N LEU A 448 -2.93 -26.55 -5.32
CA LEU A 448 -4.29 -26.06 -5.15
C LEU A 448 -5.16 -26.68 -6.24
N PRO A 449 -6.27 -27.36 -5.89
CA PRO A 449 -7.14 -27.96 -6.88
C PRO A 449 -7.59 -26.88 -7.85
N SER A 450 -7.20 -27.02 -9.12
CA SER A 450 -7.72 -26.26 -10.24
C SER A 450 -9.18 -26.68 -10.49
N ASP A 451 -10.06 -26.35 -9.56
CA ASP A 451 -11.50 -26.50 -9.66
C ASP A 451 -12.09 -25.09 -9.79
N ARG A 452 -12.93 -24.75 -10.76
CA ARG A 452 -13.45 -25.40 -11.95
C ARG A 452 -14.11 -24.24 -12.74
N HIS A 453 -14.29 -24.37 -14.05
CA HIS A 453 -15.18 -23.51 -14.82
C HIS A 453 -16.50 -23.25 -14.07
N ILE A 454 -16.73 -22.05 -13.54
CA ILE A 454 -18.05 -21.41 -13.30
C ILE A 454 -17.88 -19.89 -13.36
#